data_AF-A0A4D6H9S0-F1
#
_entry.id   AF-A0A4D6H9S0-F1
#
_cell.length_a   1.000
_cell.length_b   1.000
_cell.length_c   1.000
_cell.angle_alpha   90.00
_cell.angle_beta   90.00
_cell.angle_gamma   90.00
#
_symmetry.space_group_name_H-M   'P 1'
#
loop_
_entity.id
_entity.type
_entity.pdbx_description
1 polymer ?
#
loop_
_entity_poly.entity_id
_entity_poly.type
_entity_poly.pdbx_seq_one_letter_code
_entity_poly.pdbx_strand_id
1 'polypeptide(L)'
;MEGGPNALTRVGAWGQLAAITLASVGWVVGSTAVLYLACGGFLLVTVAGIAGIVEAESIPVHGPVIYPFVVPGFVPLYHFAMQL
;
A
#
# COMPACT_ATOMS: atom_id res chain seq x y z
N MET A 1 2.25 24.94 -7.92
CA MET A 1 1.59 23.64 -8.23
C MET A 1 2.69 22.59 -8.22
N GLU A 2 3.01 22.05 -7.05
CA GLU A 2 3.99 20.95 -6.91
C GLU A 2 3.41 19.99 -5.87
N GLY A 3 2.42 19.20 -6.29
CA GLY A 3 1.69 18.28 -5.41
C GLY A 3 2.02 16.84 -5.74
N GLY A 4 3.29 16.45 -5.59
CA GLY A 4 3.68 15.05 -5.74
C GLY A 4 3.14 14.18 -4.59
N PRO A 5 3.15 12.85 -4.75
CA PRO A 5 2.69 11.93 -3.70
C PRO A 5 3.42 12.19 -2.37
N ASN A 6 2.66 12.33 -1.27
CA ASN A 6 3.20 12.49 0.07
C ASN A 6 4.10 11.28 0.43
N ALA A 7 5.10 11.50 1.28
CA ALA A 7 6.08 10.50 1.69
C ALA A 7 5.43 9.21 2.19
N LEU A 8 4.33 9.31 2.94
CA LEU A 8 3.58 8.16 3.45
C LEU A 8 2.92 7.33 2.32
N THR A 9 2.34 7.98 1.30
CA THR A 9 1.79 7.30 0.12
C THR A 9 2.88 6.56 -0.65
N ARG A 10 4.06 7.19 -0.81
CA ARG A 10 5.22 6.54 -1.45
C ARG A 10 5.72 5.33 -0.67
N VAL A 11 5.83 5.45 0.65
CA VAL A 11 6.24 4.35 1.54
C VAL A 11 5.23 3.21 1.45
N GLY A 12 3.93 3.51 1.42
CA GLY A 12 2.89 2.50 1.23
C GLY A 12 3.02 1.77 -0.10
N ALA A 13 3.14 2.51 -1.21
CA ALA A 13 3.27 1.94 -2.55
C ALA A 13 4.52 1.06 -2.73
N TRP A 14 5.70 1.60 -2.41
CA TRP A 14 6.96 0.85 -2.53
C TRP A 14 7.06 -0.28 -1.52
N GLY A 15 6.51 -0.07 -0.32
CA GLY A 15 6.42 -1.09 0.73
C GLY A 15 5.59 -2.30 0.28
N GLN A 16 4.49 -2.07 -0.44
CA GLN A 16 3.66 -3.16 -0.98
C GLN A 16 4.44 -4.02 -1.97
N LEU A 17 5.19 -3.40 -2.89
CA LEU A 17 6.04 -4.12 -3.85
C LEU A 17 7.14 -4.91 -3.14
N ALA A 18 7.80 -4.31 -2.15
CA ALA A 18 8.82 -4.99 -1.35
C ALA A 18 8.25 -6.19 -0.58
N ALA A 19 7.08 -6.04 0.04
CA ALA A 19 6.43 -7.12 0.78
C ALA A 19 5.99 -8.27 -0.14
N ILE A 20 5.47 -7.99 -1.34
CA ILE A 20 5.14 -9.04 -2.33
C ILE A 20 6.38 -9.78 -2.78
N THR A 21 7.48 -9.05 -3.00
CA THR A 21 8.77 -9.64 -3.38
C THR A 21 9.27 -10.57 -2.27
N LEU A 22 9.20 -10.12 -1.02
CA LEU A 22 9.61 -10.91 0.14
C LEU A 22 8.71 -12.14 0.35
N ALA A 23 7.40 -12.00 0.16
CA ALA A 23 6.46 -13.12 0.23
C ALA A 23 6.78 -14.17 -0.84
N SER A 24 7.09 -13.72 -2.06
CA SER A 24 7.47 -14.59 -3.18
C SER A 24 8.76 -15.35 -2.88
N VAL A 25 9.77 -14.67 -2.31
CA VAL A 25 11.01 -15.31 -1.84
C VAL A 25 10.71 -16.34 -0.75
N GLY A 26 9.93 -15.96 0.27
CA GLY A 26 9.53 -16.84 1.37
C GLY A 26 8.82 -18.10 0.89
N TRP A 27 7.95 -17.96 -0.11
CA TRP A 27 7.28 -19.09 -0.77
C TRP A 27 8.27 -20.01 -1.49
N VAL A 28 9.16 -19.46 -2.30
CA VAL A 28 10.15 -20.24 -3.08
C VAL A 28 11.11 -21.01 -2.18
N VAL A 29 11.55 -20.42 -1.08
CA VAL A 29 12.47 -21.09 -0.12
C VAL A 29 11.72 -21.97 0.90
N GLY A 30 10.39 -22.06 0.82
CA GLY A 30 9.57 -22.85 1.74
C GLY A 30 9.53 -22.33 3.18
N SER A 31 9.82 -21.05 3.41
CA SER A 31 9.85 -20.45 4.74
C SER A 31 8.53 -19.77 5.08
N THR A 32 7.69 -20.48 5.84
CA THR A 32 6.41 -19.95 6.34
C THR A 32 6.58 -18.71 7.22
N ALA A 33 7.66 -18.65 8.01
CA ALA A 33 7.94 -17.48 8.86
C ALA A 33 8.19 -16.21 8.04
N VAL A 34 8.98 -16.32 6.96
CA VAL A 34 9.23 -15.19 6.04
C VAL A 34 7.93 -14.79 5.33
N LEU A 35 7.13 -15.77 4.91
CA LEU A 35 5.83 -15.50 4.30
C LEU A 35 4.89 -14.72 5.23
N TYR A 36 4.78 -15.13 6.50
CA TYR A 36 3.94 -14.41 7.47
C TYR A 36 4.47 -13.01 7.79
N LEU A 37 5.79 -12.85 7.92
CA LEU A 37 6.39 -11.52 8.08
C LEU A 37 6.09 -10.62 6.88
N ALA A 38 6.18 -11.15 5.66
CA ALA A 38 5.85 -10.41 4.46
C ALA A 38 4.36 -10.02 4.41
N CYS A 39 3.44 -10.92 4.78
CA CYS A 39 2.01 -10.60 4.87
C CYS A 39 1.70 -9.54 5.94
N GLY A 40 2.31 -9.64 7.11
CA GLY A 40 2.17 -8.63 8.17
C GLY A 40 2.74 -7.27 7.75
N GLY A 41 3.92 -7.27 7.13
CA GLY A 41 4.55 -6.08 6.56
C GLY A 41 3.66 -5.43 5.50
N PHE A 42 3.09 -6.23 4.59
CA PHE A 42 2.16 -5.78 3.56
C PHE A 42 0.94 -5.06 4.16
N LEU A 43 0.36 -5.60 5.23
CA LEU A 43 -0.75 -4.94 5.92
C LEU A 43 -0.33 -3.59 6.52
N LEU A 44 0.82 -3.53 7.20
CA LEU A 44 1.31 -2.29 7.83
C LEU A 44 1.56 -1.18 6.80
N VAL A 45 2.27 -1.48 5.72
CA VAL A 45 2.56 -0.48 4.66
C VAL A 45 1.29 -0.07 3.92
N THR A 46 0.32 -0.98 3.78
CA THR A 46 -1.00 -0.64 3.22
C THR A 46 -1.71 0.41 4.08
N VAL A 47 -1.79 0.19 5.39
CA VAL A 47 -2.42 1.12 6.32
C VAL A 47 -1.70 2.47 6.34
N ALA A 48 -0.37 2.46 6.36
CA ALA A 48 0.43 3.69 6.32
C ALA A 48 0.20 4.50 5.03
N GLY A 49 0.12 3.82 3.88
CA GLY A 49 -0.18 4.48 2.61
C GLY A 49 -1.60 5.06 2.58
N ILE A 50 -2.60 4.35 3.10
CA ILE A 50 -3.98 4.86 3.22
C ILE A 50 -4.00 6.10 4.12
N ALA A 51 -3.30 6.08 5.26
CA ALA A 51 -3.20 7.25 6.13
C ALA A 51 -2.59 8.46 5.41
N GLY A 52 -1.54 8.26 4.61
CA GLY A 52 -0.94 9.30 3.78
C GLY A 52 -1.89 9.87 2.72
N ILE A 53 -2.74 9.03 2.12
CA ILE A 53 -3.78 9.46 1.17
C ILE A 53 -4.83 10.32 1.89
N VAL A 54 -5.32 9.86 3.04
CA VAL A 54 -6.32 10.57 3.85
C VAL A 54 -5.80 11.91 4.36
N GLU A 55 -4.49 12.03 4.61
CA GLU A 55 -3.86 13.30 5.01
C GLU A 55 -3.72 14.26 3.82
N ALA A 56 -3.34 13.74 2.64
CA ALA A 56 -3.06 14.56 1.45
C ALA A 56 -4.32 15.05 0.75
N GLU A 57 -5.34 14.20 0.66
CA GLU A 57 -6.66 14.59 0.20
C GLU A 57 -7.47 14.92 1.46
N SER A 58 -7.65 16.20 1.76
CA SER A 58 -8.54 16.68 2.82
C SER A 58 -10.00 16.32 2.49
N ILE A 59 -10.31 15.03 2.46
CA ILE A 59 -11.61 14.47 2.07
C ILE A 59 -12.52 14.61 3.29
N PRO A 60 -13.55 15.48 3.26
CA PRO A 60 -14.67 15.30 4.15
C PRO A 60 -15.29 13.96 3.75
N VAL A 61 -15.34 13.02 4.68
CA VAL A 61 -15.81 11.64 4.47
C VAL A 61 -17.32 11.66 4.11
N HIS A 62 -17.62 11.98 2.87
CA HIS A 62 -18.97 12.03 2.30
C HIS A 62 -19.00 11.16 1.04
N GLY A 63 -18.79 9.87 1.25
CA GLY A 63 -18.97 8.85 0.23
C GLY A 63 -18.26 7.57 0.65
N PRO A 64 -18.89 6.39 0.51
CA PRO A 64 -18.19 5.14 0.72
C PRO A 64 -17.00 5.13 -0.24
N VAL A 65 -15.79 4.95 0.31
CA VAL A 65 -14.55 4.76 -0.44
C VAL A 65 -14.65 3.41 -1.15
N ILE A 66 -15.45 3.35 -2.21
CA ILE A 66 -15.56 2.19 -3.08
C ILE A 66 -14.42 2.33 -4.09
N TYR A 67 -13.20 2.03 -3.65
CA TYR A 67 -12.14 1.66 -4.60
C TYR A 67 -12.53 0.31 -5.19
N PRO A 68 -12.86 0.23 -6.50
CA PRO A 68 -13.38 -0.99 -7.07
C PRO A 68 -12.26 -2.05 -7.18
N PHE A 69 -12.35 -3.07 -6.33
CA PHE A 69 -12.04 -4.47 -6.63
C PHE A 69 -10.65 -4.87 -7.17
N VAL A 70 -9.60 -4.10 -6.93
CA VAL A 70 -8.24 -4.66 -6.92
C VAL A 70 -7.85 -4.73 -5.45
N VAL A 71 -8.10 -5.89 -4.82
CA VAL A 71 -7.72 -6.30 -3.45
C VAL A 71 -7.40 -5.12 -2.52
N PRO A 72 -8.18 -4.83 -1.45
CA PRO A 72 -7.99 -3.65 -0.59
C PRO A 72 -6.53 -3.35 -0.20
N GLY A 73 -5.70 -4.39 -0.19
CA GLY A 73 -4.24 -4.35 -0.14
C GLY A 73 -3.46 -3.57 -1.20
N PHE A 74 -4.00 -3.01 -2.29
CA PHE A 74 -3.19 -2.28 -3.30
C PHE A 74 -3.52 -0.78 -3.46
N VAL A 75 -4.37 -0.24 -2.59
CA VAL A 75 -4.83 1.17 -2.69
C VAL A 75 -3.67 2.19 -2.73
N PRO A 76 -2.65 2.13 -1.87
CA PRO A 76 -1.47 2.99 -1.95
C PRO A 76 -0.72 2.93 -3.28
N LEU A 77 -0.46 1.72 -3.79
CA LEU A 77 0.23 1.55 -5.07
C LEU A 77 -0.56 2.11 -6.24
N TYR A 78 -1.88 1.87 -6.27
CA TYR A 78 -2.76 2.43 -7.28
C TYR A 78 -2.78 3.96 -7.24
N HIS A 79 -2.99 4.54 -6.05
CA HIS A 79 -3.04 5.99 -5.87
C HIS A 79 -1.73 6.65 -6.29
N PHE A 80 -0.59 6.08 -5.89
CA PHE A 80 0.73 6.53 -6.33
C PHE A 80 0.90 6.46 -7.85
N ALA A 81 0.44 5.38 -8.50
CA ALA A 81 0.53 5.21 -9.96
C ALA A 81 -0.33 6.22 -10.73
N MET A 82 -1.47 6.63 -10.18
CA MET A 82 -2.34 7.64 -10.79
C MET A 82 -1.82 9.08 -10.64
N GLN A 83 -0.82 9.29 -9.79
CA GLN A 83 -0.18 10.59 -9.54
C GLN A 83 1.16 10.76 -10.27
N LEU A 84 1.62 9.74 -11.00
CA LEU A 84 2.79 9.77 -11.90
C LEU A 84 2.40 10.27 -13.29
#